data_AF-A0A816H4U3-F1
#
_entry.id   AF-A0A816H4U3-F1
#
_cell.length_a   1.000
_cell.length_b   1.000
_cell.length_c   1.000
_cell.angle_alpha   90.00
_cell.angle_beta   90.00
_cell.angle_gamma   90.00
#
_symmetry.space_group_name_H-M   'P 1'
#
loop_
_entity.id
_entity.type
_entity.pdbx_description
1 polymer ?
#
loop_
_entity_poly.entity_id
_entity_poly.type
_entity_poly.pdbx_seq_one_letter_code
_entity_poly.pdbx_strand_id
1 'polypeptide(L)'
;SIPIACILAPLVGLYAKNYPKIYRQRVSQQQWQNYTSNAPQFTYDFTTPFQQQYRSYQQQQQQQQYQSYGQQQQQSRQQQQRTKESSTKTKEEVPLDLYNLLAINRNATDKEIKRAYLLKAKEFHPDRNPGDKKAEEMFKKVNQAYAILSDKFKREQYDKYGYESVKYN
;
A
#
# COMPACT_ATOMS: atom_id res chain seq x y z
N SER A 1 5.51 49.09 13.37
CA SER A 1 4.55 48.92 12.26
C SER A 1 5.24 49.22 10.95
N ILE A 2 5.48 48.19 10.16
CA ILE A 2 6.20 48.24 8.88
C ILE A 2 5.15 48.49 7.80
N PRO A 3 5.18 49.60 7.03
CA PRO A 3 4.29 49.74 5.90
C PRO A 3 4.86 48.99 4.68
N ILE A 4 3.96 48.20 4.11
CA ILE A 4 4.08 47.37 2.92
C ILE A 4 4.29 48.29 1.70
N ALA A 5 5.52 48.39 1.19
CA ALA A 5 5.81 49.09 -0.07
C ALA A 5 6.98 48.46 -0.86
N CYS A 6 7.17 47.14 -0.75
CA CYS A 6 8.20 46.39 -1.49
C CYS A 6 7.60 45.45 -2.56
N ILE A 7 6.54 45.86 -3.22
CA ILE A 7 6.07 45.20 -4.43
C ILE A 7 5.94 46.27 -5.51
N LEU A 8 6.59 46.02 -6.65
CA LEU A 8 6.59 46.82 -7.90
C LEU A 8 7.72 47.85 -8.07
N ALA A 9 8.96 47.38 -8.16
CA ALA A 9 10.02 48.11 -8.87
C ALA A 9 10.60 47.25 -10.01
N PRO A 10 9.94 47.23 -11.19
CA PRO A 10 10.71 47.19 -12.41
C PRO A 10 10.23 48.24 -13.42
N LEU A 11 10.05 49.50 -13.01
CA LEU A 11 9.73 50.61 -13.94
C LEU A 11 10.24 51.97 -13.44
N VAL A 12 11.52 52.09 -13.10
CA VAL A 12 12.16 53.40 -12.87
C VAL A 12 13.32 53.61 -13.87
N GLY A 13 13.06 53.29 -15.14
CA GLY A 13 13.93 53.62 -16.26
C GLY A 13 13.53 54.90 -17.02
N LEU A 14 12.36 55.49 -16.72
CA LEU A 14 11.79 56.55 -17.58
C LEU A 14 11.09 57.68 -16.82
N TYR A 15 11.52 58.01 -15.59
CA TYR A 15 10.99 59.19 -14.90
C TYR A 15 12.08 60.07 -14.25
N ALA A 16 13.23 60.19 -14.91
CA ALA A 16 14.28 61.16 -14.58
C ALA A 16 13.98 62.58 -15.13
N LYS A 17 12.73 63.06 -15.03
CA LYS A 17 12.33 64.38 -15.55
C LYS A 17 11.77 65.37 -14.54
N ASN A 18 11.75 65.07 -13.24
CA ASN A 18 11.29 66.06 -12.25
C ASN A 18 11.95 65.93 -10.87
N TYR A 19 13.28 66.02 -10.82
CA TYR A 19 13.99 66.27 -9.55
C TYR A 19 14.36 67.75 -9.43
N PRO A 20 14.11 68.40 -8.27
CA PRO A 20 14.50 69.78 -8.04
C PRO A 20 16.04 69.93 -8.06
N LYS A 21 16.52 71.01 -8.70
CA LYS A 21 17.93 71.37 -8.89
C LYS A 21 18.62 71.80 -7.59
N ILE A 22 18.73 70.93 -6.59
CA ILE A 22 19.42 71.27 -5.35
C ILE A 22 20.46 70.20 -5.05
N TYR A 23 21.70 70.65 -4.83
CA TYR A 23 22.94 69.90 -4.58
C TYR A 23 23.73 69.42 -5.80
N ARG A 24 24.23 70.37 -6.60
CA ARG A 24 25.51 70.20 -7.30
C ARG A 24 26.63 70.81 -6.46
N GLN A 25 27.04 70.12 -5.38
CA GLN A 25 28.33 70.45 -4.77
C GLN A 25 29.42 69.90 -5.67
N ARG A 26 30.32 70.80 -6.09
CA ARG A 26 31.41 70.52 -7.02
C ARG A 26 32.53 69.78 -6.28
N VAL A 27 32.37 68.46 -6.10
CA VAL A 27 33.47 67.60 -5.66
C VAL A 27 34.56 67.70 -6.73
N SER A 28 35.79 68.01 -6.34
CA SER A 28 36.88 68.19 -7.31
C SER A 28 37.17 66.88 -8.04
N GLN A 29 37.58 66.93 -9.31
CA GLN A 29 37.86 65.72 -10.09
C GLN A 29 38.93 64.82 -9.42
N GLN A 30 39.84 65.40 -8.64
CA GLN A 30 40.84 64.66 -7.88
C GLN A 30 40.25 63.86 -6.71
N GLN A 31 39.18 64.33 -6.08
CA GLN A 31 38.46 63.58 -5.04
C GLN A 31 37.66 62.41 -5.62
N TRP A 32 37.15 62.53 -6.85
CA TRP A 32 36.46 61.44 -7.55
C TRP A 32 37.39 60.28 -7.90
N GLN A 33 38.61 60.56 -8.34
CA GLN A 33 39.58 59.51 -8.68
C GLN A 33 40.07 58.73 -7.45
N ASN A 34 40.19 59.38 -6.28
CA ASN A 34 40.57 58.70 -5.04
C ASN A 34 39.47 57.76 -4.50
N TYR A 35 38.20 58.07 -4.76
CA TYR A 35 37.08 57.21 -4.37
C TYR A 35 36.94 55.96 -5.25
N THR A 36 37.24 56.06 -6.55
CA THR A 36 37.17 54.91 -7.47
C THR A 36 38.35 53.97 -7.33
N SER A 37 39.52 54.49 -6.95
CA SER A 37 40.76 53.70 -6.82
C SER A 37 40.79 52.84 -5.56
N ASN A 38 39.98 53.18 -4.55
CA ASN A 38 39.85 52.47 -3.27
C ASN A 38 38.43 51.94 -3.02
N ALA A 39 37.60 51.82 -4.05
CA ALA A 39 36.27 51.23 -3.91
C ALA A 39 36.43 49.73 -3.59
N PRO A 40 36.01 49.26 -2.40
CA PRO A 40 36.00 47.82 -2.13
C PRO A 40 35.09 47.17 -3.16
N GLN A 41 35.60 46.15 -3.85
CA GLN A 41 34.80 45.27 -4.71
C GLN A 41 33.80 44.56 -3.80
N PHE A 42 32.66 45.19 -3.52
CA PHE A 42 31.58 44.58 -2.77
C PHE A 42 30.85 43.63 -3.72
N THR A 43 31.45 42.46 -3.94
CA THR A 43 30.73 41.35 -4.55
C THR A 43 29.67 40.94 -3.55
N TYR A 44 28.46 41.46 -3.71
CA TYR A 44 27.30 40.96 -2.99
C TYR A 44 27.11 39.49 -3.40
N ASP A 45 27.61 38.57 -2.59
CA ASP A 45 27.30 37.16 -2.73
C ASP A 45 25.86 36.99 -2.23
N PHE A 46 24.90 37.02 -3.15
CA PHE A 46 23.47 37.07 -2.89
C PHE A 46 22.88 35.77 -2.30
N THR A 47 23.67 34.91 -1.66
CA THR A 47 23.14 33.76 -0.90
C THR A 47 22.62 34.21 0.47
N THR A 48 21.55 34.99 0.39
CA THR A 48 20.77 35.52 1.51
C THR A 48 20.36 34.42 2.51
N PRO A 49 20.32 34.70 3.83
CA PRO A 49 19.72 33.80 4.83
C PRO A 49 18.30 33.36 4.44
N PHE A 50 17.57 34.23 3.74
CA PHE A 50 16.24 33.95 3.21
C PHE A 50 16.21 32.88 2.10
N GLN A 51 17.16 32.89 1.16
CA GLN A 51 17.28 31.82 0.14
C GLN A 51 17.63 30.47 0.78
N GLN A 52 18.48 30.46 1.81
CA GLN A 52 18.81 29.23 2.53
C GLN A 52 17.59 28.69 3.29
N GLN A 53 16.82 29.57 3.94
CA GLN A 53 15.56 29.21 4.59
C GLN A 53 14.51 28.67 3.59
N TYR A 54 14.44 29.22 2.38
CA TYR A 54 13.53 28.71 1.35
C TYR A 54 13.96 27.34 0.82
N ARG A 55 15.27 27.12 0.60
CA ARG A 55 15.80 25.80 0.20
C ARG A 55 15.58 24.75 1.29
N SER A 56 15.81 25.09 2.56
CA SER A 56 15.58 24.16 3.67
C SER A 56 14.10 23.82 3.82
N TYR A 57 13.20 24.80 3.65
CA TYR A 57 11.76 24.57 3.60
C TYR A 57 11.37 23.59 2.48
N GLN A 58 11.87 23.80 1.26
CA GLN A 58 11.58 22.88 0.14
C GLN A 58 12.14 21.47 0.37
N GLN A 59 13.34 21.35 0.92
CA GLN A 59 13.92 20.05 1.29
C GLN A 59 13.10 19.36 2.38
N GLN A 60 12.62 20.10 3.37
CA GLN A 60 11.78 19.54 4.43
C GLN A 60 10.46 19.00 3.88
N GLN A 61 9.83 19.72 2.94
CA GLN A 61 8.61 19.25 2.28
C GLN A 61 8.87 17.98 1.45
N GLN A 62 9.98 17.96 0.72
CA GLN A 62 10.38 16.77 -0.04
C GLN A 62 10.62 15.57 0.89
N GLN A 63 11.27 15.76 2.04
CA GLN A 63 11.47 14.70 3.03
C GLN A 63 10.16 14.18 3.60
N GLN A 64 9.21 15.06 3.94
CA GLN A 64 7.88 14.65 4.40
C GLN A 64 7.13 13.82 3.34
N GLN A 65 7.22 14.22 2.07
CA GLN A 65 6.65 13.46 0.96
C GLN A 65 7.27 12.05 0.83
N TYR A 66 8.60 11.93 0.96
CA TYR A 66 9.27 10.63 0.94
C TYR A 66 8.89 9.74 2.13
N GLN A 67 8.73 10.32 3.33
CA GLN A 67 8.27 9.61 4.51
C GLN A 67 6.84 9.10 4.33
N SER A 68 5.93 9.94 3.81
CA SER A 68 4.55 9.58 3.51
C SER A 68 4.47 8.46 2.47
N TYR A 69 5.24 8.56 1.39
CA TYR A 69 5.32 7.53 0.35
C TYR A 69 5.81 6.18 0.90
N GLY A 70 6.81 6.19 1.78
CA GLY A 70 7.29 4.98 2.46
C GLY A 70 6.21 4.34 3.34
N GLN A 71 5.47 5.13 4.11
CA GLN A 71 4.37 4.65 4.95
C GLN A 71 3.22 4.07 4.12
N GLN A 72 2.82 4.72 3.03
CA GLN A 72 1.77 4.24 2.14
C GLN A 72 2.12 2.88 1.52
N GLN A 73 3.39 2.68 1.12
CA GLN A 73 3.86 1.38 0.61
C GLN A 73 3.88 0.28 1.68
N GLN A 74 4.16 0.62 2.94
CA GLN A 74 4.09 -0.34 4.03
C GLN A 74 2.64 -0.73 4.32
N GLN A 75 1.72 0.23 4.36
CA GLN A 75 0.29 -0.02 4.54
C GLN A 75 -0.29 -0.89 3.42
N SER A 76 0.06 -0.61 2.15
CA SER A 76 -0.41 -1.41 1.02
C SER A 76 0.14 -2.84 1.06
N ARG A 77 1.41 -3.05 1.46
CA ARG A 77 1.97 -4.38 1.72
C ARG A 77 1.23 -5.13 2.83
N GLN A 78 0.91 -4.46 3.93
CA GLN A 78 0.14 -5.07 5.03
C GLN A 78 -1.29 -5.43 4.59
N GLN A 79 -1.95 -4.60 3.77
CA GLN A 79 -3.26 -4.92 3.18
C GLN A 79 -3.18 -6.11 2.21
N GLN A 80 -2.12 -6.20 1.39
CA GLN A 80 -1.88 -7.35 0.52
C GLN A 80 -1.60 -8.64 1.31
N GLN A 81 -0.91 -8.55 2.45
CA GLN A 81 -0.70 -9.70 3.34
C GLN A 81 -1.99 -10.11 4.04
N ARG A 82 -2.77 -9.15 4.57
CA ARG A 82 -4.10 -9.42 5.18
C ARG A 82 -5.09 -10.03 4.20
N THR A 83 -5.11 -9.58 2.95
CA THR A 83 -5.98 -10.17 1.92
C THR A 83 -5.52 -11.57 1.52
N LYS A 84 -4.21 -11.84 1.50
CA LYS A 84 -3.67 -13.20 1.31
C LYS A 84 -4.00 -14.12 2.50
N GLU A 85 -3.85 -13.66 3.73
CA GLU A 85 -4.21 -14.40 4.95
C GLU A 85 -5.73 -14.57 5.13
N SER A 86 -6.53 -13.60 4.72
CA SER A 86 -8.00 -13.73 4.72
C SER A 86 -8.47 -14.66 3.60
N SER A 87 -7.77 -14.70 2.46
CA SER A 87 -8.09 -15.63 1.37
C SER A 87 -7.73 -17.08 1.69
N THR A 88 -6.85 -17.32 2.66
CA THR A 88 -6.55 -18.66 3.19
C THR A 88 -7.41 -19.04 4.41
N LYS A 89 -8.18 -18.11 5.01
CA LYS A 89 -8.89 -18.37 6.28
C LYS A 89 -10.40 -18.57 6.18
N THR A 90 -11.05 -18.26 5.06
CA THR A 90 -12.52 -18.42 4.93
C THR A 90 -12.94 -18.88 3.54
N LYS A 91 -12.60 -20.13 3.20
CA LYS A 91 -13.28 -20.89 2.14
C LYS A 91 -13.40 -22.40 2.42
N GLU A 92 -13.34 -22.80 3.69
CA GLU A 92 -13.66 -24.17 4.10
C GLU A 92 -15.08 -24.21 4.67
N GLU A 93 -16.08 -24.00 3.80
CA GLU A 93 -17.44 -24.41 4.15
C GLU A 93 -17.60 -25.91 3.92
N VAL A 94 -17.47 -26.67 5.00
CA VAL A 94 -18.29 -27.87 5.17
C VAL A 94 -18.76 -27.94 6.62
N PRO A 95 -20.05 -27.67 6.86
CA PRO A 95 -20.81 -28.68 7.57
C PRO A 95 -22.07 -29.04 6.78
N LEU A 96 -21.91 -29.43 5.51
CA LEU A 96 -22.74 -30.51 5.01
C LEU A 96 -22.22 -31.78 5.67
N ASP A 97 -23.04 -32.36 6.53
CA ASP A 97 -22.88 -33.69 7.10
C ASP A 97 -22.12 -34.63 6.14
N LEU A 98 -21.00 -35.23 6.60
CA LEU A 98 -20.11 -36.03 5.73
C LEU A 98 -20.86 -37.20 5.10
N TYR A 99 -21.85 -37.73 5.81
CA TYR A 99 -22.74 -38.78 5.33
C TYR A 99 -23.64 -38.28 4.19
N ASN A 100 -24.16 -37.04 4.29
CA ASN A 100 -24.94 -36.43 3.21
C ASN A 100 -24.10 -36.13 1.97
N LEU A 101 -22.83 -35.75 2.16
CA LEU A 101 -21.92 -35.49 1.04
C LEU A 101 -21.66 -36.75 0.19
N LEU A 102 -21.53 -37.90 0.84
CA LEU A 102 -21.43 -39.21 0.18
C LEU A 102 -22.79 -39.81 -0.17
N ALA A 103 -23.91 -39.16 0.21
CA ALA A 103 -25.28 -39.63 0.05
C ALA A 103 -25.53 -41.02 0.66
N ILE A 104 -24.99 -41.26 1.85
CA ILE A 104 -25.11 -42.52 2.60
C ILE A 104 -25.78 -42.29 3.96
N ASN A 105 -26.25 -43.38 4.57
CA ASN A 105 -26.75 -43.35 5.94
C ASN A 105 -25.60 -43.35 6.95
N ARG A 106 -25.82 -42.77 8.14
CA ARG A 106 -24.90 -42.81 9.29
C ARG A 106 -24.56 -44.23 9.74
N ASN A 107 -25.48 -45.17 9.54
CA ASN A 107 -25.29 -46.59 9.85
C ASN A 107 -24.60 -47.38 8.72
N ALA A 108 -24.10 -46.71 7.68
CA ALA A 108 -23.45 -47.37 6.54
C ALA A 108 -22.21 -48.16 6.96
N THR A 109 -22.03 -49.31 6.31
CA THR A 109 -20.86 -50.17 6.47
C THR A 109 -19.65 -49.61 5.73
N ASP A 110 -18.44 -50.01 6.13
CA ASP A 110 -17.19 -49.57 5.50
C ASP A 110 -17.16 -49.88 3.98
N LYS A 111 -17.81 -50.97 3.57
CA LYS A 111 -17.95 -51.35 2.15
C LYS A 111 -18.84 -50.37 1.38
N GLU A 112 -19.93 -49.91 1.98
CA GLU A 112 -20.84 -48.94 1.37
C GLU A 112 -20.19 -47.56 1.27
N ILE A 113 -19.46 -47.13 2.30
CA ILE A 113 -18.69 -45.89 2.31
C ILE A 113 -17.69 -45.89 1.14
N LYS A 114 -16.92 -46.97 0.99
CA LYS A 114 -15.96 -47.12 -0.10
C LYS A 114 -16.64 -47.11 -1.47
N ARG A 115 -17.78 -47.79 -1.61
CA ARG A 115 -18.53 -47.82 -2.87
C ARG A 115 -19.08 -46.43 -3.25
N ALA A 116 -19.67 -45.71 -2.30
CA ALA A 116 -20.20 -44.37 -2.51
C ALA A 116 -19.10 -43.39 -2.92
N TYR A 117 -17.94 -43.45 -2.24
CA TYR A 117 -16.76 -42.68 -2.60
C TYR A 117 -16.32 -42.92 -4.05
N LEU A 118 -16.19 -44.19 -4.47
CA LEU A 118 -15.77 -44.52 -5.84
C LEU A 118 -16.72 -43.99 -6.91
N LEU A 119 -18.03 -44.06 -6.65
CA LEU A 119 -19.05 -43.52 -7.56
C LEU A 119 -18.93 -42.00 -7.69
N LYS A 120 -18.82 -41.29 -6.56
CA LYS A 120 -18.69 -39.82 -6.52
C LYS A 120 -17.36 -39.34 -7.09
N ALA A 121 -16.26 -40.05 -6.82
CA ALA A 121 -14.96 -39.75 -7.38
C ALA A 121 -14.95 -39.89 -8.91
N LYS A 122 -15.64 -40.91 -9.46
CA LYS A 122 -15.81 -41.07 -10.91
C LYS A 122 -16.72 -40.00 -11.51
N GLU A 123 -17.74 -39.54 -10.78
CA GLU A 123 -18.66 -38.47 -11.18
C GLU A 123 -17.92 -37.12 -11.29
N PHE A 124 -17.13 -36.77 -10.28
CA PHE A 124 -16.42 -35.49 -10.19
C PHE A 124 -14.94 -35.54 -10.65
N HIS A 125 -14.54 -36.59 -11.37
CA HIS A 125 -13.16 -36.74 -11.82
C HIS A 125 -12.75 -35.60 -12.78
N PRO A 126 -11.55 -35.01 -12.65
CA PRO A 126 -11.11 -33.89 -13.50
C PRO A 126 -11.00 -34.26 -14.99
N ASP A 127 -10.69 -35.52 -15.30
CA ASP A 127 -10.66 -36.03 -16.68
C ASP A 127 -12.04 -35.95 -17.37
N ARG A 128 -13.12 -36.18 -16.62
CA ARG A 128 -14.49 -36.15 -17.16
C ARG A 128 -15.11 -34.75 -17.12
N ASN A 129 -14.63 -33.89 -16.21
CA ASN A 129 -15.12 -32.52 -16.03
C ASN A 129 -13.97 -31.51 -16.15
N PRO A 130 -13.31 -31.42 -17.32
CA PRO A 130 -12.21 -30.49 -17.50
C PRO A 130 -12.70 -29.05 -17.37
N GLY A 131 -12.08 -28.28 -16.47
CA GLY A 131 -12.35 -26.85 -16.28
C GLY A 131 -13.57 -26.51 -15.41
N ASP A 132 -14.29 -27.50 -14.87
CA ASP A 132 -15.37 -27.24 -13.91
C ASP A 132 -14.85 -27.09 -12.47
N LYS A 133 -14.82 -25.85 -12.00
CA LYS A 133 -14.42 -25.52 -10.62
C LYS A 133 -15.34 -26.15 -9.58
N LYS A 134 -16.62 -26.34 -9.88
CA LYS A 134 -17.57 -26.95 -8.92
C LYS A 134 -17.29 -28.44 -8.74
N ALA A 135 -16.99 -29.16 -9.83
CA ALA A 135 -16.58 -30.55 -9.76
C ALA A 135 -15.29 -30.71 -8.96
N GLU A 136 -14.31 -29.81 -9.16
CA GLU A 136 -13.07 -29.80 -8.39
C GLU A 136 -13.31 -29.58 -6.89
N GLU A 137 -14.16 -28.60 -6.53
CA GLU A 137 -14.54 -28.34 -5.14
C GLU A 137 -15.26 -29.53 -4.51
N MET A 138 -16.22 -30.15 -5.22
CA MET A 138 -16.94 -31.33 -4.75
C MET A 138 -16.01 -32.55 -4.59
N PHE A 139 -15.08 -32.75 -5.51
CA PHE A 139 -14.09 -33.83 -5.44
C PHE A 139 -13.22 -33.70 -4.18
N LYS A 140 -12.75 -32.48 -3.86
CA LYS A 140 -12.01 -32.20 -2.62
C LYS A 140 -12.84 -32.55 -1.38
N LYS A 141 -14.11 -32.13 -1.33
CA LYS A 141 -15.00 -32.45 -0.21
C LYS A 141 -15.24 -33.96 -0.07
N VAL A 142 -15.45 -34.66 -1.19
CA VAL A 142 -15.70 -36.12 -1.21
C VAL A 142 -14.48 -36.90 -0.70
N ASN A 143 -13.28 -36.46 -1.09
CA ASN A 143 -12.02 -37.05 -0.60
C ASN A 143 -11.86 -36.83 0.92
N GLN A 144 -12.16 -35.63 1.42
CA GLN A 144 -12.12 -35.33 2.85
C GLN A 144 -13.12 -36.18 3.64
N ALA A 145 -14.37 -36.30 3.16
CA ALA A 145 -15.38 -37.13 3.80
C ALA A 145 -14.94 -38.60 3.89
N TYR A 146 -14.39 -39.16 2.81
CA TYR A 146 -13.86 -40.51 2.84
C TYR A 146 -12.68 -40.67 3.79
N ALA A 147 -11.74 -39.70 3.84
CA ALA A 147 -10.59 -39.77 4.74
C ALA A 147 -10.98 -39.82 6.24
N ILE A 148 -12.11 -39.20 6.60
CA ILE A 148 -12.64 -39.22 7.96
C ILE A 148 -13.49 -40.48 8.22
N LEU A 149 -14.41 -40.81 7.30
CA LEU A 149 -15.36 -41.90 7.50
C LEU A 149 -14.77 -43.29 7.28
N SER A 150 -13.66 -43.41 6.55
CA SER A 150 -12.97 -44.69 6.30
C SER A 150 -12.18 -45.21 7.51
N ASP A 151 -11.74 -44.32 8.39
CA ASP A 151 -11.06 -44.67 9.63
C ASP A 151 -12.07 -44.70 10.78
N LYS A 152 -12.17 -45.86 11.45
CA LYS A 152 -13.10 -46.05 12.57
C LYS A 152 -12.85 -45.05 13.69
N PHE A 153 -11.60 -44.74 14.01
CA PHE A 153 -11.27 -43.82 15.09
C PHE A 153 -11.71 -42.38 14.75
N LYS A 154 -11.42 -41.92 13.54
CA LYS A 154 -11.82 -40.58 13.07
C LYS A 154 -13.34 -40.47 12.90
N ARG A 155 -13.99 -41.54 12.44
CA ARG A 155 -15.45 -41.61 12.37
C ARG A 155 -16.09 -41.50 13.74
N GLU A 156 -15.59 -42.24 14.73
CA GLU A 156 -16.09 -42.12 16.11
C GLU A 156 -15.88 -40.73 16.69
N GLN A 157 -14.72 -40.11 16.47
CA GLN A 157 -14.46 -38.73 16.89
C GLN A 157 -15.43 -37.76 16.21
N TYR A 158 -15.65 -37.92 14.91
CA TYR A 158 -16.61 -37.13 14.14
C TYR A 158 -18.04 -37.27 14.69
N ASP A 159 -18.47 -38.50 14.97
CA ASP A 159 -19.82 -38.77 15.48
C ASP A 159 -20.01 -38.22 16.91
N LYS A 160 -18.95 -38.17 17.73
CA LYS A 160 -18.99 -37.69 19.13
C LYS A 160 -18.82 -36.17 19.27
N TYR A 161 -17.90 -35.58 18.53
CA TYR A 161 -17.44 -34.20 18.73
C TYR A 161 -17.62 -33.30 17.49
N GLY A 162 -18.08 -33.87 16.36
CA GLY A 162 -18.29 -33.15 15.12
C GLY A 162 -17.04 -32.99 14.26
N TYR A 163 -17.15 -32.20 13.18
CA TYR A 163 -16.07 -32.01 12.21
C TYR A 163 -14.84 -31.30 12.79
N GLU A 164 -15.05 -30.38 13.74
CA GLU A 164 -13.97 -29.57 14.30
C GLU A 164 -12.92 -30.43 14.99
N SER A 165 -13.30 -31.47 15.73
CA SER A 165 -12.35 -32.32 16.46
C SER A 165 -11.41 -33.11 15.55
N VAL A 166 -11.88 -33.50 14.36
CA VAL A 166 -11.11 -34.34 13.43
C VAL A 166 -10.16 -33.50 12.58
N LYS A 167 -10.40 -32.19 12.47
CA LYS A 167 -9.56 -31.28 11.68
C LYS A 167 -8.22 -30.96 12.36
N TYR A 168 -8.19 -30.90 13.69
CA TYR A 168 -7.02 -30.44 14.47
C TYR A 168 -6.15 -31.58 15.02
N ASN A 169 -6.42 -32.83 14.64
CA ASN A 169 -5.70 -34.05 15.03
C ASN A 169 -5.00 -34.68 13.83
#